data_AF-A0A925XK09-F1
#
_entry.id   AF-A0A925XK09-F1
#
_cell.length_a   1.000
_cell.length_b   1.000
_cell.length_c   1.000
_cell.angle_alpha   90.00
_cell.angle_beta   90.00
_cell.angle_gamma   90.00
#
_symmetry.space_group_name_H-M   'P 1'
#
loop_
_entity.id
_entity.type
_entity.pdbx_description
1 polymer ?
#
loop_
_entity_poly.entity_id
_entity_poly.type
_entity_poly.pdbx_seq_one_letter_code
_entity_poly.pdbx_strand_id
1 'polypeptide(L)'
;PNPNTNKTSDQTAAKGNDSATAVTPTVPVRVNVPVAEFDVEALPPWASKDAEPTGPKIWTVGPGAVSETHFQTLDEALRALPPAGAIVKLEGSGPFPLTTVELNNVQRLVLMSKSTQDRAVIALKPSENNGTVGIKLTDGILEVRGIHFALDRNQFPGGAKILEVVDGQLFVQQSSFTATGPDSVATVAMVASSTQDATVEPRLAPSVLVDRVVVRGDGLKGLAVQRANVDAVVRDSLLVTGSAATVELTGHLTAGVADAVTHKPRRIVRVIRSTIYSRRCAFDLSTSSDSGSKPPRTDIVMQDSLCCAQGAAENSSLILAARWPQVRSTTENWLTRLKWISKGSLYLGFEQLVDLGSDFKVSDATAWQRVWYGKHDTRQFHKLTFPGAAPGDLSTVSPQEFESSSLAYREIKSSSGGLPGCPVDKLSVPDAISQQRAAVMAMRPRLPLSIVKPSEPASVRKVDLKKQDLGLILGSNDWPTGTLFEASGNGLCSMSPAKVEGRSLRIVFRQIDGTPLRLHARTSDGKAPDATALFSITRGSLELTNAVLECPAAAKLSAPPWMILA
;
A
#
# COMPACT_ATOMS: atom_id res chain seq x y z
N PRO A 1 -72.37 -45.24 -2.16
CA PRO A 1 -72.08 -46.16 -1.04
C PRO A 1 -72.13 -45.40 0.30
N ASN A 2 -73.33 -45.35 0.89
CA ASN A 2 -73.57 -45.14 2.32
C ASN A 2 -73.44 -46.51 3.04
N PRO A 3 -73.58 -46.65 4.37
CA PRO A 3 -73.40 -45.71 5.49
C PRO A 3 -72.68 -46.38 6.70
N ASN A 4 -72.47 -45.67 7.82
CA ASN A 4 -73.10 -46.06 9.10
C ASN A 4 -72.75 -45.12 10.26
N THR A 5 -73.81 -44.51 10.77
CA THR A 5 -74.00 -43.96 12.11
C THR A 5 -74.12 -45.08 13.15
N ASN A 6 -73.65 -44.86 14.38
CA ASN A 6 -74.45 -45.17 15.57
C ASN A 6 -74.03 -44.38 16.82
N LYS A 7 -75.06 -43.86 17.48
CA LYS A 7 -75.10 -43.26 18.83
C LYS A 7 -75.27 -44.35 19.90
N THR A 8 -75.08 -43.93 21.16
CA THR A 8 -75.52 -44.41 22.51
C THR A 8 -74.33 -44.81 23.39
N SER A 9 -74.22 -44.49 24.68
CA SER A 9 -75.10 -43.84 25.68
C SER A 9 -74.26 -43.64 26.97
N ASP A 10 -74.66 -42.68 27.81
CA ASP A 10 -74.16 -42.44 29.17
C ASP A 10 -74.28 -43.66 30.09
N GLN A 11 -73.30 -43.86 31.00
CA GLN A 11 -73.53 -44.30 32.38
C GLN A 11 -72.25 -44.22 33.27
N THR A 12 -72.32 -43.32 34.26
CA THR A 12 -71.94 -43.45 35.69
C THR A 12 -70.69 -44.22 36.15
N ALA A 13 -69.80 -43.45 36.80
CA ALA A 13 -69.14 -43.67 38.10
C ALA A 13 -68.27 -44.91 38.36
N ALA A 14 -66.96 -44.71 38.55
CA ALA A 14 -66.29 -44.77 39.87
C ALA A 14 -64.74 -44.83 39.74
N LYS A 15 -64.08 -43.94 40.49
CA LYS A 15 -62.75 -44.02 41.13
C LYS A 15 -61.62 -44.83 40.46
N GLY A 16 -60.58 -44.11 40.04
CA GLY A 16 -59.21 -44.61 39.93
C GLY A 16 -58.24 -43.43 39.95
N ASN A 17 -57.52 -43.25 41.06
CA ASN A 17 -56.41 -42.32 41.19
C ASN A 17 -55.30 -42.72 40.21
N ASP A 18 -54.92 -41.81 39.32
CA ASP A 18 -53.55 -41.72 38.81
C ASP A 18 -53.29 -40.28 38.32
N SER A 19 -52.73 -39.48 39.22
CA SER A 19 -52.19 -38.16 38.91
C SER A 19 -50.92 -38.31 38.06
N ALA A 20 -51.09 -38.31 36.73
CA ALA A 20 -50.00 -38.13 35.79
C ALA A 20 -49.58 -36.65 35.78
N THR A 21 -48.41 -36.37 36.36
CA THR A 21 -47.75 -35.06 36.33
C THR A 21 -47.44 -34.69 34.88
N ALA A 22 -48.13 -33.69 34.34
CA ALA A 22 -47.80 -33.12 33.04
C ALA A 22 -46.40 -32.48 33.10
N VAL A 23 -45.42 -33.11 32.45
CA VAL A 23 -44.09 -32.53 32.25
C VAL A 23 -44.26 -31.37 31.27
N THR A 24 -44.30 -30.15 31.80
CA THR A 24 -44.22 -28.93 30.99
C THR A 24 -42.81 -28.90 30.39
N PRO A 25 -42.64 -28.82 29.05
CA PRO A 25 -41.30 -28.73 28.46
C PRO A 25 -40.65 -27.45 28.98
N THR A 26 -39.59 -27.62 29.78
CA THR A 26 -38.80 -26.54 30.31
C THR A 26 -38.09 -25.88 29.14
N VAL A 27 -38.56 -24.70 28.73
CA VAL A 27 -37.84 -23.84 27.78
C VAL A 27 -36.45 -23.63 28.39
N PRO A 28 -35.36 -23.98 27.69
CA PRO A 28 -34.02 -23.75 28.22
C PRO A 28 -33.86 -22.26 28.45
N VAL A 29 -33.69 -21.88 29.72
CA VAL A 29 -33.35 -20.53 30.13
C VAL A 29 -32.09 -20.16 29.37
N ARG A 30 -32.20 -19.25 28.39
CA ARG A 30 -31.05 -18.59 27.78
C ARG A 30 -30.33 -17.87 28.90
N VAL A 31 -29.27 -18.48 29.41
CA VAL A 31 -28.29 -17.79 30.25
C VAL A 31 -27.74 -16.67 29.38
N ASN A 32 -28.19 -15.44 29.62
CA ASN A 32 -27.53 -14.24 29.11
C ASN A 32 -26.16 -14.20 29.78
N VAL A 33 -25.18 -14.88 29.17
CA VAL A 33 -23.78 -14.62 29.46
C VAL A 33 -23.57 -13.15 29.10
N PRO A 34 -23.22 -12.27 30.05
CA PRO A 34 -22.92 -10.89 29.73
C PRO A 34 -21.78 -10.91 28.72
N VAL A 35 -22.09 -10.50 27.49
CA VAL A 35 -21.07 -10.31 26.45
C VAL A 35 -20.16 -9.24 27.01
N ALA A 36 -18.90 -9.61 27.30
CA ALA A 36 -17.88 -8.68 27.77
C ALA A 36 -17.94 -7.43 26.88
N GLU A 37 -18.15 -6.27 27.52
CA GLU A 37 -18.37 -5.03 26.81
C GLU A 37 -17.10 -4.70 26.00
N PHE A 38 -17.19 -4.83 24.68
CA PHE A 38 -16.06 -4.59 23.80
C PHE A 38 -15.70 -3.10 23.85
N ASP A 39 -14.57 -2.76 24.46
CA ASP A 39 -14.07 -1.39 24.49
C ASP A 39 -13.61 -0.97 23.08
N VAL A 40 -14.44 -0.13 22.47
CA VAL A 40 -14.26 0.41 21.13
C VAL A 40 -13.08 1.37 21.08
N GLU A 41 -12.72 1.96 22.20
CA GLU A 41 -11.70 3.00 22.28
C GLU A 41 -10.33 2.42 22.60
N ALA A 42 -10.28 1.33 23.36
CA ALA A 42 -9.04 0.64 23.67
C ALA A 42 -8.28 0.20 22.41
N LEU A 43 -6.96 0.37 22.43
CA LEU A 43 -6.07 -0.24 21.45
C LEU A 43 -6.15 -1.77 21.61
N PRO A 44 -6.53 -2.51 20.55
CA PRO A 44 -6.69 -3.95 20.68
C PRO A 44 -5.34 -4.64 20.91
N PRO A 45 -5.29 -5.73 21.70
CA PRO A 45 -4.03 -6.41 22.04
C PRO A 45 -3.21 -6.87 20.83
N TRP A 46 -3.87 -7.21 19.72
CA TRP A 46 -3.21 -7.62 18.49
C TRP A 46 -2.41 -6.48 17.85
N ALA A 47 -2.81 -5.22 18.05
CA ALA A 47 -2.11 -4.05 17.50
C ALA A 47 -0.87 -3.67 18.33
N SER A 48 -0.77 -4.09 19.60
CA SER A 48 0.32 -3.71 20.50
C SER A 48 1.64 -4.43 20.25
N LYS A 49 1.69 -5.44 19.38
CA LYS A 49 2.88 -6.27 19.16
C LYS A 49 3.84 -5.60 18.16
N ASP A 50 5.06 -5.30 18.62
CA ASP A 50 6.19 -4.89 17.78
C ASP A 50 7.32 -5.94 17.84
N ALA A 51 6.94 -7.22 17.75
CA ALA A 51 7.90 -8.34 17.76
C ALA A 51 8.48 -8.54 16.36
N GLU A 52 9.75 -8.94 16.25
CA GLU A 52 10.34 -9.33 14.97
C GLU A 52 9.52 -10.50 14.36
N PRO A 53 9.19 -10.46 13.06
CA PRO A 53 8.43 -11.53 12.44
C PRO A 53 9.22 -12.84 12.50
N THR A 54 8.62 -13.87 13.07
CA THR A 54 9.12 -15.25 12.97
C THR A 54 8.37 -15.98 11.87
N GLY A 55 9.06 -16.88 11.16
CA GLY A 55 8.46 -17.60 10.04
C GLY A 55 9.30 -18.80 9.62
N PRO A 56 8.68 -19.78 8.93
CA PRO A 56 9.34 -21.06 8.62
C PRO A 56 10.44 -20.92 7.56
N LYS A 57 10.38 -19.89 6.71
CA LYS A 57 11.38 -19.62 5.66
C LYS A 57 11.71 -18.13 5.59
N ILE A 58 13.00 -17.83 5.48
CA ILE A 58 13.53 -16.48 5.23
C ILE A 58 14.20 -16.50 3.87
N TRP A 59 13.75 -15.61 2.99
CA TRP A 59 14.29 -15.37 1.67
C TRP A 59 14.91 -13.99 1.59
N THR A 60 15.86 -13.83 0.69
CA THR A 60 16.54 -12.57 0.43
C THR A 60 16.39 -12.18 -1.03
N VAL A 61 16.32 -10.88 -1.29
CA VAL A 61 16.23 -10.33 -2.64
C VAL A 61 17.26 -9.23 -2.79
N GLY A 62 18.14 -9.33 -3.77
CA GLY A 62 19.19 -8.34 -3.96
C GLY A 62 20.27 -8.76 -4.96
N PRO A 63 21.37 -8.02 -5.04
CA PRO A 63 22.51 -8.40 -5.87
C PRO A 63 23.18 -9.64 -5.29
N GLY A 64 23.42 -10.66 -6.12
CA GLY A 64 24.08 -11.89 -5.69
C GLY A 64 23.85 -13.07 -6.63
N ALA A 65 24.47 -14.20 -6.28
CA ALA A 65 24.23 -15.47 -6.95
C ALA A 65 22.88 -16.05 -6.49
N VAL A 66 22.03 -16.42 -7.44
CA VAL A 66 20.72 -17.04 -7.16
C VAL A 66 20.93 -18.35 -6.38
N SER A 67 20.13 -18.56 -5.35
CA SER A 67 20.09 -19.79 -4.56
C SER A 67 18.64 -20.14 -4.20
N GLU A 68 18.41 -21.25 -3.50
CA GLU A 68 17.06 -21.65 -3.06
C GLU A 68 16.38 -20.61 -2.14
N THR A 69 17.15 -19.72 -1.52
CA THR A 69 16.66 -18.70 -0.59
C THR A 69 17.08 -17.28 -0.98
N HIS A 70 17.73 -17.11 -2.13
CA HIS A 70 18.18 -15.81 -2.64
C HIS A 70 17.75 -15.60 -4.08
N PHE A 71 17.04 -14.50 -4.33
CA PHE A 71 16.51 -14.12 -5.64
C PHE A 71 17.11 -12.80 -6.11
N GLN A 72 17.30 -12.65 -7.42
CA GLN A 72 17.79 -11.40 -7.99
C GLN A 72 16.69 -10.34 -8.11
N THR A 73 15.44 -10.76 -8.29
CA THR A 73 14.31 -9.85 -8.42
C THR A 73 13.20 -10.15 -7.42
N LEU A 74 12.50 -9.09 -7.00
CA LEU A 74 11.36 -9.22 -6.09
C LEU A 74 10.22 -9.99 -6.74
N ASP A 75 9.98 -9.72 -8.01
CA ASP A 75 8.99 -10.38 -8.84
C ASP A 75 9.19 -11.92 -8.89
N GLU A 76 10.43 -12.42 -9.02
CA GLU A 76 10.74 -13.85 -8.96
C GLU A 76 10.49 -14.42 -7.56
N ALA A 77 10.96 -13.73 -6.52
CA ALA A 77 10.78 -14.16 -5.14
C ALA A 77 9.29 -14.31 -4.77
N LEU A 78 8.46 -13.32 -5.13
CA LEU A 78 7.04 -13.36 -4.80
C LEU A 78 6.29 -14.45 -5.58
N ARG A 79 6.66 -14.72 -6.84
CA ARG A 79 6.06 -15.81 -7.63
C ARG A 79 6.48 -17.20 -7.16
N ALA A 80 7.64 -17.32 -6.52
CA ALA A 80 8.14 -18.59 -6.02
C ALA A 80 7.54 -19.00 -4.67
N LEU A 81 6.80 -18.12 -3.98
CA LEU A 81 6.36 -18.31 -2.60
C LEU A 81 5.65 -19.66 -2.37
N PRO A 82 6.02 -20.42 -1.32
CA PRO A 82 5.32 -21.63 -0.96
C PRO A 82 3.94 -21.30 -0.34
N PRO A 83 3.03 -22.28 -0.22
CA PRO A 83 1.71 -22.03 0.36
C PRO A 83 1.72 -21.51 1.81
N ALA A 84 2.69 -21.97 2.62
CA ALA A 84 2.90 -21.46 3.97
C ALA A 84 3.40 -20.00 4.00
N GLY A 85 3.89 -19.50 2.87
CA GLY A 85 4.51 -18.19 2.70
C GLY A 85 5.95 -18.10 3.22
N ALA A 86 6.49 -16.89 3.28
CA ALA A 86 7.87 -16.62 3.66
C ALA A 86 8.07 -15.20 4.18
N ILE A 87 9.20 -14.98 4.85
CA ILE A 87 9.74 -13.65 5.12
C ILE A 87 10.71 -13.30 3.99
N VAL A 88 10.38 -12.27 3.20
CA VAL A 88 11.20 -11.77 2.11
C VAL A 88 11.94 -10.51 2.57
N LYS A 89 13.26 -10.60 2.72
CA LYS A 89 14.15 -9.51 3.13
C LYS A 89 14.82 -8.87 1.91
N LEU A 90 14.60 -7.58 1.69
CA LEU A 90 15.22 -6.81 0.61
C LEU A 90 16.62 -6.32 1.02
N GLU A 91 17.64 -6.62 0.23
CA GLU A 91 19.03 -6.30 0.51
C GLU A 91 19.45 -4.97 -0.16
N GLY A 92 19.63 -3.94 0.66
CA GLY A 92 19.97 -2.59 0.22
C GLY A 92 18.75 -1.69 0.02
N SER A 93 19.01 -0.43 -0.34
CA SER A 93 17.96 0.60 -0.52
C SER A 93 17.20 0.49 -1.84
N GLY A 94 17.68 -0.34 -2.78
CA GLY A 94 17.05 -0.53 -4.08
C GLY A 94 17.41 0.56 -5.10
N PRO A 95 16.51 0.90 -6.05
CA PRO A 95 15.10 0.51 -6.06
C PRO A 95 14.89 -0.95 -6.51
N PHE A 96 13.81 -1.58 -6.03
CA PHE A 96 13.36 -2.92 -6.42
C PHE A 96 12.11 -2.79 -7.32
N PRO A 97 12.16 -3.21 -8.59
CA PRO A 97 10.99 -3.16 -9.45
C PRO A 97 9.96 -4.19 -8.97
N LEU A 98 8.69 -3.80 -8.97
CA LEU A 98 7.58 -4.69 -8.69
C LEU A 98 6.46 -4.48 -9.70
N THR A 99 6.14 -5.53 -10.43
CA THR A 99 4.91 -5.59 -11.25
C THR A 99 3.73 -6.10 -10.43
N THR A 100 2.57 -6.30 -11.05
CA THR A 100 1.42 -6.93 -10.40
C THR A 100 1.72 -8.37 -10.00
N VAL A 101 1.51 -8.67 -8.72
CA VAL A 101 1.58 -10.03 -8.16
C VAL A 101 0.29 -10.33 -7.40
N GLU A 102 -0.39 -11.41 -7.80
CA GLU A 102 -1.56 -11.95 -7.09
C GLU A 102 -1.19 -13.23 -6.35
N LEU A 103 -1.52 -13.29 -5.06
CA LEU A 103 -1.19 -14.38 -4.13
C LEU A 103 -2.47 -14.97 -3.55
N ASN A 104 -2.95 -16.07 -4.12
CA ASN A 104 -4.25 -16.67 -3.72
C ASN A 104 -4.13 -17.84 -2.74
N ASN A 105 -2.95 -18.44 -2.60
CA ASN A 105 -2.72 -19.62 -1.77
C ASN A 105 -1.57 -19.42 -0.77
N VAL A 106 -1.31 -18.17 -0.37
CA VAL A 106 -0.19 -17.82 0.53
C VAL A 106 -0.76 -17.42 1.88
N GLN A 107 -0.48 -18.24 2.91
CA GLN A 107 -0.97 -18.00 4.26
C GLN A 107 -0.39 -16.72 4.88
N ARG A 108 0.91 -16.46 4.69
CA ARG A 108 1.58 -15.29 5.25
C ARG A 108 2.77 -14.81 4.43
N LEU A 109 2.72 -13.56 3.98
CA LEU A 109 3.85 -12.87 3.39
C LEU A 109 4.32 -11.77 4.34
N VAL A 110 5.60 -11.81 4.72
CA VAL A 110 6.26 -10.68 5.37
C VAL A 110 7.27 -10.10 4.39
N LEU A 111 7.07 -8.86 3.95
CA LEU A 111 8.01 -8.13 3.11
C LEU A 111 8.71 -7.06 3.95
N MET A 112 10.02 -7.12 4.06
CA MET A 112 10.76 -6.18 4.91
C MET A 112 12.13 -5.82 4.36
N SER A 113 12.64 -4.66 4.77
CA SER A 113 14.04 -4.31 4.54
C SER A 113 14.95 -5.17 5.40
N LYS A 114 16.10 -5.59 4.87
CA LYS A 114 17.13 -6.28 5.65
C LYS A 114 17.77 -5.35 6.68
N SER A 115 17.91 -4.07 6.34
CA SER A 115 18.45 -3.00 7.21
C SER A 115 17.34 -2.05 7.64
N THR A 116 17.38 -1.60 8.89
CA THR A 116 16.48 -0.56 9.41
C THR A 116 16.93 0.85 9.07
N GLN A 117 18.23 1.03 8.77
CA GLN A 117 18.82 2.30 8.35
C GLN A 117 18.66 2.52 6.84
N ASP A 118 18.90 1.47 6.04
CA ASP A 118 18.75 1.48 4.58
C ASP A 118 17.45 0.81 4.17
N ARG A 119 16.35 1.55 4.30
CA ARG A 119 15.02 1.06 3.93
C ARG A 119 14.91 0.92 2.41
N ALA A 120 14.48 -0.25 1.98
CA ALA A 120 14.29 -0.59 0.59
C ALA A 120 13.15 0.21 -0.04
N VAL A 121 13.42 0.72 -1.25
CA VAL A 121 12.43 1.40 -2.08
C VAL A 121 11.94 0.44 -3.16
N ILE A 122 10.63 0.22 -3.22
CA ILE A 122 9.96 -0.54 -4.28
C ILE A 122 9.40 0.44 -5.31
N ALA A 123 9.81 0.28 -6.56
CA ALA A 123 9.32 1.04 -7.70
C ALA A 123 8.24 0.22 -8.42
N LEU A 124 7.00 0.69 -8.38
CA LEU A 124 5.87 0.00 -9.02
C LEU A 124 5.90 0.19 -10.53
N LYS A 125 5.67 -0.91 -11.26
CA LYS A 125 5.67 -0.96 -12.72
C LYS A 125 4.35 -1.43 -13.29
N PRO A 126 3.93 -0.91 -14.46
CA PRO A 126 2.78 -1.44 -15.17
C PRO A 126 3.02 -2.91 -15.53
N SER A 127 1.96 -3.70 -15.39
CA SER A 127 1.87 -5.04 -15.97
C SER A 127 0.98 -4.97 -17.22
N GLU A 128 1.04 -6.00 -18.07
CA GLU A 128 0.19 -6.09 -19.26
C GLU A 128 -1.30 -6.30 -18.90
N ASN A 129 -1.57 -6.68 -17.65
CA ASN A 129 -2.90 -6.87 -17.12
C ASN A 129 -3.38 -5.56 -16.49
N ASN A 130 -4.40 -4.93 -17.07
CA ASN A 130 -5.11 -3.81 -16.46
C ASN A 130 -5.77 -4.30 -15.15
N GLY A 131 -5.12 -4.09 -14.01
CA GLY A 131 -5.55 -4.56 -12.70
C GLY A 131 -4.79 -3.91 -11.53
N THR A 132 -4.92 -4.49 -10.33
CA THR A 132 -4.16 -4.09 -9.12
C THR A 132 -2.65 -4.02 -9.41
N VAL A 133 -1.94 -3.05 -8.82
CA VAL A 133 -0.53 -2.78 -9.12
C VAL A 133 0.29 -2.96 -7.85
N GLY A 134 1.21 -3.90 -7.82
CA GLY A 134 1.89 -4.28 -6.57
C GLY A 134 1.35 -5.61 -6.06
N ILE A 135 0.95 -5.70 -4.80
CA ILE A 135 0.64 -6.99 -4.15
C ILE A 135 -0.86 -7.09 -3.86
N LYS A 136 -1.50 -8.11 -4.42
CA LYS A 136 -2.84 -8.56 -4.03
C LYS A 136 -2.74 -9.91 -3.34
N LEU A 137 -3.26 -10.02 -2.12
CA LEU A 137 -3.25 -11.25 -1.34
C LEU A 137 -4.67 -11.63 -0.93
N THR A 138 -5.05 -12.89 -1.17
CA THR A 138 -6.38 -13.44 -0.82
C THR A 138 -6.23 -14.44 0.32
N ASP A 139 -7.13 -14.39 1.30
CA ASP A 139 -7.24 -15.37 2.41
C ASP A 139 -5.94 -15.62 3.21
N GLY A 140 -5.17 -14.57 3.51
CA GLY A 140 -3.95 -14.71 4.31
C GLY A 140 -3.51 -13.41 5.00
N ILE A 141 -2.26 -13.37 5.43
CA ILE A 141 -1.67 -12.24 6.16
C ILE A 141 -0.60 -11.57 5.30
N LEU A 142 -0.82 -10.29 4.95
CA LEU A 142 0.19 -9.44 4.34
C LEU A 142 0.80 -8.52 5.39
N GLU A 143 2.10 -8.64 5.61
CA GLU A 143 2.85 -7.83 6.54
C GLU A 143 3.99 -7.10 5.80
N VAL A 144 4.06 -5.78 5.95
CA VAL A 144 5.09 -4.96 5.31
C VAL A 144 5.78 -4.10 6.37
N ARG A 145 7.11 -4.19 6.43
CA ARG A 145 7.91 -3.50 7.45
C ARG A 145 9.11 -2.76 6.86
N GLY A 146 9.20 -1.47 7.12
CA GLY A 146 10.39 -0.70 6.73
C GLY A 146 10.55 -0.56 5.22
N ILE A 147 9.46 -0.54 4.43
CA ILE A 147 9.50 -0.47 2.96
C ILE A 147 8.94 0.87 2.48
N HIS A 148 9.55 1.44 1.44
CA HIS A 148 9.04 2.63 0.77
C HIS A 148 8.50 2.27 -0.61
N PHE A 149 7.21 2.49 -0.87
CA PHE A 149 6.61 2.32 -2.18
C PHE A 149 6.60 3.65 -2.94
N ALA A 150 7.08 3.62 -4.18
CA ALA A 150 7.04 4.73 -5.10
C ALA A 150 6.24 4.36 -6.36
N LEU A 151 5.28 5.23 -6.71
CA LEU A 151 4.42 5.11 -7.88
C LEU A 151 4.49 6.40 -8.71
N ASP A 152 4.61 6.27 -10.02
CA ASP A 152 4.34 7.33 -10.98
C ASP A 152 3.05 7.03 -11.73
N ARG A 153 2.01 7.84 -11.48
CA ARG A 153 0.66 7.62 -12.01
C ARG A 153 0.54 7.78 -13.51
N ASN A 154 1.51 8.46 -14.15
CA ASN A 154 1.54 8.53 -15.61
C ASN A 154 1.61 7.15 -16.28
N GLN A 155 2.07 6.14 -15.55
CA GLN A 155 2.18 4.77 -16.02
C GLN A 155 0.91 3.93 -15.78
N PHE A 156 -0.09 4.49 -15.10
CA PHE A 156 -1.30 3.77 -14.67
C PHE A 156 -2.56 4.58 -14.98
N PRO A 157 -2.87 4.90 -16.25
CA PRO A 157 -4.01 5.75 -16.59
C PRO A 157 -5.37 5.20 -16.12
N GLY A 158 -5.50 3.88 -15.93
CA GLY A 158 -6.70 3.22 -15.38
C GLY A 158 -6.79 3.22 -13.85
N GLY A 159 -5.81 3.80 -13.16
CA GLY A 159 -5.69 3.77 -11.71
C GLY A 159 -4.79 2.65 -11.18
N ALA A 160 -4.53 2.69 -9.87
CA ALA A 160 -3.65 1.72 -9.20
C ALA A 160 -4.04 1.48 -7.74
N LYS A 161 -3.82 0.25 -7.27
CA LYS A 161 -3.95 -0.16 -5.87
C LYS A 161 -2.63 -0.81 -5.45
N ILE A 162 -1.87 -0.19 -4.53
CA ILE A 162 -0.50 -0.61 -4.20
C ILE A 162 -0.48 -1.94 -3.42
N LEU A 163 -1.22 -1.99 -2.31
CA LEU A 163 -1.45 -3.20 -1.53
C LEU A 163 -2.95 -3.48 -1.42
N GLU A 164 -3.35 -4.70 -1.74
CA GLU A 164 -4.73 -5.15 -1.62
C GLU A 164 -4.77 -6.49 -0.88
N VAL A 165 -5.61 -6.56 0.15
CA VAL A 165 -5.91 -7.79 0.85
C VAL A 165 -7.40 -8.09 0.72
N VAL A 166 -7.72 -9.27 0.19
CA VAL A 166 -9.08 -9.79 0.02
C VAL A 166 -9.30 -10.87 1.06
N ASP A 167 -10.29 -10.68 1.94
CA ASP A 167 -10.65 -11.66 2.98
C ASP A 167 -9.51 -12.06 3.97
N GLY A 168 -8.42 -11.28 3.99
CA GLY A 168 -7.25 -11.49 4.85
C GLY A 168 -6.97 -10.36 5.85
N GLN A 169 -5.74 -10.31 6.37
CA GLN A 169 -5.23 -9.30 7.30
C GLN A 169 -4.10 -8.47 6.67
N LEU A 170 -3.99 -7.20 7.05
CA LEU A 170 -2.98 -6.27 6.55
C LEU A 170 -2.24 -5.60 7.71
N PHE A 171 -0.92 -5.74 7.75
CA PHE A 171 -0.06 -5.05 8.72
C PHE A 171 0.99 -4.25 7.98
N VAL A 172 0.97 -2.92 8.10
CA VAL A 172 1.95 -2.04 7.50
C VAL A 172 2.59 -1.21 8.59
N GLN A 173 3.91 -1.36 8.73
CA GLN A 173 4.67 -0.73 9.81
C GLN A 173 5.91 -0.02 9.26
N GLN A 174 6.21 1.16 9.79
CA GLN A 174 7.46 1.90 9.50
C GLN A 174 7.70 2.05 7.98
N SER A 175 6.64 2.21 7.20
CA SER A 175 6.68 2.17 5.74
C SER A 175 6.18 3.49 5.16
N SER A 176 6.41 3.74 3.88
CA SER A 176 5.79 4.88 3.21
C SER A 176 5.26 4.55 1.82
N PHE A 177 4.30 5.36 1.37
CA PHE A 177 3.70 5.30 0.05
C PHE A 177 3.77 6.69 -0.56
N THR A 178 4.43 6.81 -1.70
CA THR A 178 4.59 8.06 -2.42
C THR A 178 4.05 7.92 -3.83
N ALA A 179 3.12 8.77 -4.23
CA ALA A 179 2.62 8.86 -5.60
C ALA A 179 2.96 10.21 -6.22
N THR A 180 3.44 10.17 -7.46
CA THR A 180 3.71 11.33 -8.32
C THR A 180 2.79 11.28 -9.55
N GLY A 181 2.79 12.36 -10.36
CA GLY A 181 1.94 12.46 -11.56
C GLY A 181 0.56 13.09 -11.28
N PRO A 182 -0.39 13.00 -12.22
CA PRO A 182 -1.68 13.70 -12.14
C PRO A 182 -2.63 13.11 -11.10
N ASP A 183 -3.34 13.98 -10.38
CA ASP A 183 -4.28 13.61 -9.31
C ASP A 183 -5.62 13.05 -9.82
N SER A 184 -5.91 13.23 -11.11
CA SER A 184 -7.06 12.65 -11.81
C SER A 184 -7.01 11.11 -11.89
N VAL A 185 -5.84 10.51 -11.68
CA VAL A 185 -5.66 9.05 -11.73
C VAL A 185 -5.91 8.43 -10.36
N ALA A 186 -7.02 7.68 -10.25
CA ALA A 186 -7.45 7.05 -9.01
C ALA A 186 -6.40 6.08 -8.47
N THR A 187 -5.79 6.43 -7.33
CA THR A 187 -4.71 5.63 -6.73
C THR A 187 -4.99 5.39 -5.26
N VAL A 188 -4.78 4.15 -4.79
CA VAL A 188 -4.97 3.76 -3.39
C VAL A 188 -3.74 3.06 -2.86
N ALA A 189 -3.21 3.51 -1.72
CA ALA A 189 -2.06 2.88 -1.08
C ALA A 189 -2.42 1.51 -0.49
N MET A 190 -3.52 1.42 0.25
CA MET A 190 -3.93 0.20 0.95
C MET A 190 -5.42 -0.08 0.79
N VAL A 191 -5.77 -1.31 0.43
CA VAL A 191 -7.15 -1.78 0.29
C VAL A 191 -7.37 -3.02 1.14
N ALA A 192 -8.37 -2.98 2.00
CA ALA A 192 -8.91 -4.14 2.71
C ALA A 192 -10.31 -4.42 2.19
N SER A 193 -10.50 -5.50 1.45
CA SER A 193 -11.76 -5.85 0.79
C SER A 193 -12.23 -7.25 1.18
N SER A 194 -13.45 -7.59 0.77
CA SER A 194 -14.02 -8.92 0.98
C SER A 194 -14.89 -9.31 -0.21
N THR A 195 -14.79 -10.56 -0.61
CA THR A 195 -15.74 -11.21 -1.54
C THR A 195 -16.86 -11.94 -0.79
N GLN A 196 -16.70 -12.11 0.52
CA GLN A 196 -17.53 -12.92 1.38
C GLN A 196 -18.55 -12.12 2.21
N ASP A 197 -18.57 -10.79 2.12
CA ASP A 197 -19.51 -9.94 2.88
C ASP A 197 -20.99 -10.20 2.54
N ALA A 198 -21.27 -10.89 1.43
CA ALA A 198 -22.60 -11.36 1.06
C ALA A 198 -22.98 -12.71 1.69
N THR A 199 -22.07 -13.37 2.41
CA THR A 199 -22.29 -14.71 2.97
C THR A 199 -22.74 -14.68 4.43
N VAL A 200 -23.43 -15.73 4.86
CA VAL A 200 -23.98 -15.88 6.22
C VAL A 200 -22.95 -16.44 7.22
N GLU A 201 -21.76 -16.84 6.76
CA GLU A 201 -20.77 -17.43 7.63
C GLU A 201 -20.14 -16.39 8.58
N PRO A 202 -20.22 -16.58 9.90
CA PRO A 202 -19.57 -15.69 10.85
C PRO A 202 -18.05 -15.80 10.69
N ARG A 203 -17.42 -14.73 10.21
CA ARG A 203 -15.96 -14.60 10.17
C ARG A 203 -15.49 -13.57 11.18
N LEU A 204 -14.37 -13.87 11.82
CA LEU A 204 -13.67 -12.91 12.67
C LEU A 204 -13.35 -11.65 11.85
N ALA A 205 -13.47 -10.49 12.49
CA ALA A 205 -13.10 -9.24 11.84
C ALA A 205 -11.61 -9.30 11.47
N PRO A 206 -11.23 -9.02 10.21
CA PRO A 206 -9.83 -8.90 9.84
C PRO A 206 -9.18 -7.78 10.65
N SER A 207 -7.90 -7.95 10.94
CA SER A 207 -7.08 -6.90 11.52
C SER A 207 -6.41 -6.10 10.41
N VAL A 208 -6.51 -4.77 10.49
CA VAL A 208 -5.75 -3.85 9.65
C VAL A 208 -4.92 -2.93 10.54
N LEU A 209 -3.59 -2.98 10.44
CA LEU A 209 -2.67 -2.11 11.15
C LEU A 209 -1.94 -1.20 10.17
N VAL A 210 -1.97 0.10 10.44
CA VAL A 210 -1.15 1.12 9.78
C VAL A 210 -0.41 1.86 10.90
N ASP A 211 0.86 1.56 11.09
CA ASP A 211 1.65 1.99 12.25
C ASP A 211 2.97 2.66 11.85
N ARG A 212 3.17 3.92 12.22
CA ARG A 212 4.35 4.71 11.78
C ARG A 212 4.49 4.72 10.25
N VAL A 213 3.37 4.92 9.56
CA VAL A 213 3.29 4.94 8.09
C VAL A 213 3.16 6.38 7.59
N VAL A 214 3.81 6.67 6.47
CA VAL A 214 3.60 7.92 5.72
C VAL A 214 2.93 7.63 4.39
N VAL A 215 1.75 8.20 4.13
CA VAL A 215 1.16 8.24 2.79
C VAL A 215 1.25 9.67 2.29
N ARG A 216 1.83 9.89 1.10
CA ARG A 216 1.99 11.23 0.54
C ARG A 216 1.82 11.26 -0.99
N GLY A 217 1.08 12.24 -1.49
CA GLY A 217 0.84 12.43 -2.92
C GLY A 217 -0.55 12.96 -3.18
N ASP A 218 -0.69 13.94 -4.07
CA ASP A 218 -1.96 14.58 -4.34
C ASP A 218 -2.88 13.66 -5.14
N GLY A 219 -3.97 13.16 -4.58
CA GLY A 219 -4.81 12.14 -5.22
C GLY A 219 -4.40 10.69 -4.90
N LEU A 220 -3.52 10.47 -3.92
CA LEU A 220 -3.22 9.15 -3.36
C LEU A 220 -4.10 8.87 -2.14
N LYS A 221 -5.10 8.02 -2.28
CA LYS A 221 -5.94 7.58 -1.14
C LYS A 221 -5.11 6.73 -0.17
N GLY A 222 -5.27 6.98 1.13
CA GLY A 222 -4.54 6.26 2.19
C GLY A 222 -5.03 4.83 2.38
N LEU A 223 -6.18 4.67 3.02
CA LEU A 223 -6.77 3.36 3.33
C LEU A 223 -8.20 3.28 2.80
N ALA A 224 -8.48 2.29 1.96
CA ALA A 224 -9.84 1.93 1.55
C ALA A 224 -10.27 0.64 2.26
N VAL A 225 -11.31 0.75 3.10
CA VAL A 225 -11.99 -0.39 3.70
C VAL A 225 -13.25 -0.65 2.87
N GLN A 226 -13.17 -1.66 2.01
CA GLN A 226 -14.23 -2.06 1.09
C GLN A 226 -14.86 -3.36 1.57
N ARG A 227 -15.31 -3.35 2.83
CA ARG A 227 -15.89 -4.54 3.45
C ARG A 227 -16.83 -4.23 4.62
N ALA A 228 -17.66 -5.18 5.02
CA ALA A 228 -18.69 -5.01 6.05
C ALA A 228 -18.19 -5.24 7.49
N ASN A 229 -17.11 -6.00 7.67
CA ASN A 229 -16.50 -6.32 8.97
C ASN A 229 -15.00 -5.99 8.95
N VAL A 230 -14.51 -5.17 9.89
CA VAL A 230 -13.07 -4.87 10.05
C VAL A 230 -12.77 -4.31 11.44
N ASP A 231 -11.58 -4.61 11.96
CA ASP A 231 -10.96 -3.92 13.08
C ASP A 231 -9.66 -3.23 12.59
N ALA A 232 -9.75 -1.95 12.27
CA ALA A 232 -8.66 -1.16 11.68
C ALA A 232 -8.08 -0.17 12.70
N VAL A 233 -6.74 -0.11 12.74
CA VAL A 233 -5.98 0.81 13.58
C VAL A 233 -4.96 1.54 12.71
N VAL A 234 -5.14 2.85 12.59
CA VAL A 234 -4.13 3.78 12.08
C VAL A 234 -3.52 4.47 13.29
N ARG A 235 -2.23 4.26 13.53
CA ARG A 235 -1.54 4.87 14.67
C ARG A 235 -0.19 5.46 14.32
N ASP A 236 0.19 6.51 15.05
CA ASP A 236 1.49 7.15 14.94
C ASP A 236 1.87 7.47 13.49
N SER A 237 0.88 7.77 12.63
CA SER A 237 1.02 7.80 11.16
C SER A 237 0.67 9.18 10.59
N LEU A 238 1.20 9.48 9.42
CA LEU A 238 0.94 10.72 8.67
C LEU A 238 0.35 10.38 7.30
N LEU A 239 -0.86 10.87 7.02
CA LEU A 239 -1.54 10.62 5.76
C LEU A 239 -1.86 11.95 5.07
N VAL A 240 -1.21 12.22 3.94
CA VAL A 240 -1.22 13.49 3.19
C VAL A 240 -1.69 13.21 1.76
N THR A 241 -3.01 13.24 1.56
CA THR A 241 -3.66 12.62 0.38
C THR A 241 -4.18 13.62 -0.67
N GLY A 242 -4.15 14.92 -0.35
CA GLY A 242 -4.54 15.96 -1.29
C GLY A 242 -6.00 15.87 -1.73
N SER A 243 -6.27 15.79 -3.02
CA SER A 243 -7.63 15.71 -3.58
C SER A 243 -8.34 14.37 -3.35
N ALA A 244 -7.61 13.31 -2.97
CA ALA A 244 -8.19 12.02 -2.58
C ALA A 244 -8.53 11.95 -1.09
N ALA A 245 -9.55 11.14 -0.77
CA ALA A 245 -9.90 10.82 0.60
C ALA A 245 -8.72 10.15 1.33
N THR A 246 -8.55 10.45 2.61
CA THR A 246 -7.53 9.78 3.42
C THR A 246 -7.95 8.38 3.82
N VAL A 247 -9.18 8.24 4.29
CA VAL A 247 -9.82 6.97 4.61
C VAL A 247 -11.14 6.88 3.86
N GLU A 248 -11.33 5.81 3.09
CA GLU A 248 -12.59 5.51 2.42
C GLU A 248 -13.22 4.29 3.08
N LEU A 249 -14.50 4.40 3.45
CA LEU A 249 -15.28 3.29 3.98
C LEU A 249 -16.43 3.00 3.01
N THR A 250 -16.31 1.88 2.30
CA THR A 250 -17.37 1.32 1.44
C THR A 250 -17.71 -0.11 1.87
N GLY A 251 -18.83 -0.62 1.37
CA GLY A 251 -19.34 -1.95 1.71
C GLY A 251 -20.74 -1.90 2.30
N HIS A 252 -21.48 -2.97 2.10
CA HIS A 252 -22.87 -3.09 2.46
C HIS A 252 -23.14 -4.46 3.09
N LEU A 253 -24.26 -4.56 3.81
CA LEU A 253 -24.79 -5.83 4.25
C LEU A 253 -25.87 -6.29 3.28
N THR A 254 -25.73 -7.51 2.78
CA THR A 254 -26.80 -8.16 2.02
C THR A 254 -28.01 -8.37 2.93
N ALA A 255 -29.21 -8.06 2.44
CA ALA A 255 -30.44 -8.21 3.21
C ALA A 255 -30.66 -9.68 3.63
N GLY A 256 -31.13 -9.91 4.86
CA GLY A 256 -31.34 -11.25 5.43
C GLY A 256 -30.10 -11.89 6.06
N VAL A 257 -28.89 -11.51 5.64
CA VAL A 257 -27.63 -12.01 6.24
C VAL A 257 -27.41 -11.43 7.63
N ALA A 258 -27.60 -10.12 7.81
CA ALA A 258 -27.33 -9.43 9.09
C ALA A 258 -28.24 -9.85 10.26
N ASP A 259 -29.42 -10.41 9.96
CA ASP A 259 -30.40 -10.84 10.96
C ASP A 259 -30.20 -12.31 11.36
N ALA A 260 -29.49 -13.10 10.53
CA ALA A 260 -29.22 -14.52 10.76
C ALA A 260 -27.89 -14.80 11.51
N VAL A 261 -26.97 -13.83 11.57
CA VAL A 261 -25.63 -14.02 12.15
C VAL A 261 -25.61 -13.62 13.64
N THR A 262 -25.09 -14.50 14.50
CA THR A 262 -24.94 -14.28 15.95
C THR A 262 -24.04 -13.10 16.29
N HIS A 263 -23.01 -12.82 15.48
CA HIS A 263 -22.14 -11.65 15.58
C HIS A 263 -22.43 -10.68 14.43
N LYS A 264 -23.15 -9.59 14.72
CA LYS A 264 -23.49 -8.58 13.72
C LYS A 264 -22.19 -7.95 13.15
N PRO A 265 -22.02 -7.89 11.82
CA PRO A 265 -20.84 -7.30 11.21
C PRO A 265 -20.62 -5.86 11.67
N ARG A 266 -19.37 -5.53 11.97
CA ARG A 266 -18.98 -4.25 12.54
C ARG A 266 -17.67 -3.76 11.94
N ARG A 267 -17.64 -2.48 11.58
CA ARG A 267 -16.39 -1.77 11.24
C ARG A 267 -15.98 -0.92 12.42
N ILE A 268 -14.75 -1.09 12.87
CA ILE A 268 -14.14 -0.21 13.86
C ILE A 268 -12.88 0.36 13.20
N VAL A 269 -12.79 1.68 13.13
CA VAL A 269 -11.65 2.39 12.56
C VAL A 269 -11.13 3.34 13.62
N ARG A 270 -9.95 3.04 14.17
CA ARG A 270 -9.27 3.88 15.17
C ARG A 270 -8.14 4.63 14.50
N VAL A 271 -8.13 5.95 14.67
CA VAL A 271 -7.04 6.85 14.30
C VAL A 271 -6.46 7.40 15.60
N ILE A 272 -5.24 6.99 15.93
CA ILE A 272 -4.62 7.22 17.23
C ILE A 272 -3.29 7.94 17.04
N ARG A 273 -3.05 9.08 17.69
CA ARG A 273 -1.81 9.87 17.56
C ARG A 273 -1.34 9.99 16.12
N SER A 274 -2.25 10.33 15.22
CA SER A 274 -1.97 10.40 13.79
C SER A 274 -2.33 11.77 13.25
N THR A 275 -1.65 12.18 12.18
CA THR A 275 -1.97 13.41 11.47
C THR A 275 -2.54 13.06 10.09
N ILE A 276 -3.71 13.61 9.79
CA ILE A 276 -4.39 13.49 8.50
C ILE A 276 -4.43 14.87 7.86
N TYR A 277 -3.97 14.95 6.62
CA TYR A 277 -4.04 16.14 5.78
C TYR A 277 -4.73 15.82 4.45
N SER A 278 -5.77 16.59 4.13
CA SER A 278 -6.51 16.46 2.88
C SER A 278 -6.95 17.81 2.33
N ARG A 279 -6.90 17.98 1.01
CA ARG A 279 -7.42 19.17 0.30
C ARG A 279 -8.94 19.08 0.09
N ARG A 280 -9.49 17.86 0.00
CA ARG A 280 -10.91 17.61 -0.30
C ARG A 280 -11.66 16.99 0.86
N CYS A 281 -11.34 15.75 1.23
CA CYS A 281 -11.97 15.11 2.38
C CYS A 281 -11.04 14.17 3.15
N ALA A 282 -11.20 14.10 4.47
CA ALA A 282 -10.45 13.14 5.28
C ALA A 282 -11.12 11.76 5.23
N PHE A 283 -12.44 11.71 5.43
CA PHE A 283 -13.23 10.48 5.40
C PHE A 283 -14.27 10.52 4.28
N ASP A 284 -14.27 9.52 3.40
CA ASP A 284 -15.34 9.29 2.41
C ASP A 284 -16.15 8.06 2.82
N LEU A 285 -17.43 8.29 3.11
CA LEU A 285 -18.36 7.29 3.60
C LEU A 285 -19.45 7.06 2.55
N SER A 286 -19.51 5.85 2.02
CA SER A 286 -20.55 5.49 1.05
C SER A 286 -21.07 4.08 1.25
N THR A 287 -22.35 3.90 0.93
CA THR A 287 -22.95 2.60 0.68
C THR A 287 -22.92 2.35 -0.83
N SER A 288 -22.60 1.13 -1.27
CA SER A 288 -22.64 0.81 -2.70
C SER A 288 -24.05 1.01 -3.25
N SER A 289 -24.16 1.56 -4.44
CA SER A 289 -25.27 2.41 -4.90
C SER A 289 -26.62 1.74 -5.19
N ASP A 290 -26.78 0.41 -5.12
CA ASP A 290 -27.81 -0.22 -5.97
C ASP A 290 -28.97 -0.97 -5.30
N SER A 291 -29.06 -1.16 -3.97
CA SER A 291 -30.10 -2.09 -3.48
C SER A 291 -30.53 -2.00 -2.00
N GLY A 292 -31.04 -0.86 -1.51
CA GLY A 292 -31.75 -0.81 -0.21
C GLY A 292 -30.97 -1.41 0.99
N SER A 293 -29.67 -1.58 0.83
CA SER A 293 -28.81 -2.37 1.69
C SER A 293 -28.42 -1.52 2.89
N LYS A 294 -28.58 -2.06 4.10
CA LYS A 294 -28.22 -1.31 5.32
C LYS A 294 -26.69 -1.27 5.47
N PRO A 295 -26.09 -0.11 5.79
CA PRO A 295 -24.67 -0.05 6.09
C PRO A 295 -24.34 -0.93 7.31
N PRO A 296 -23.15 -1.53 7.39
CA PRO A 296 -22.70 -2.18 8.62
C PRO A 296 -22.57 -1.17 9.76
N ARG A 297 -22.66 -1.63 11.01
CA ARG A 297 -22.39 -0.77 12.17
C ARG A 297 -20.93 -0.31 12.06
N THR A 298 -20.72 1.00 12.04
CA THR A 298 -19.41 1.59 11.81
C THR A 298 -19.10 2.55 12.95
N ASP A 299 -17.99 2.32 13.66
CA ASP A 299 -17.49 3.21 14.70
C ASP A 299 -16.15 3.81 14.23
N ILE A 300 -16.09 5.14 14.15
CA ILE A 300 -14.85 5.89 13.88
C ILE A 300 -14.39 6.52 15.19
N VAL A 301 -13.16 6.21 15.57
CA VAL A 301 -12.54 6.68 16.82
C VAL A 301 -11.33 7.53 16.48
N MET A 302 -11.38 8.80 16.84
CA MET A 302 -10.27 9.74 16.76
C MET A 302 -9.70 9.95 18.17
N GLN A 303 -8.45 9.58 18.39
CA GLN A 303 -7.77 9.74 19.67
C GLN A 303 -6.43 10.44 19.49
N ASP A 304 -6.20 11.52 20.22
CA ASP A 304 -4.94 12.26 20.24
C ASP A 304 -4.44 12.65 18.83
N SER A 305 -5.36 12.81 17.88
CA SER A 305 -5.06 12.92 16.44
C SER A 305 -5.41 14.29 15.89
N LEU A 306 -4.70 14.67 14.83
CA LEU A 306 -4.87 15.95 14.14
C LEU A 306 -5.41 15.69 12.74
N CYS A 307 -6.57 16.25 12.41
CA CYS A 307 -7.06 16.31 11.03
C CYS A 307 -7.00 17.77 10.57
N CYS A 308 -6.39 18.01 9.43
CA CYS A 308 -6.23 19.34 8.87
C CYS A 308 -6.51 19.38 7.37
N ALA A 309 -7.02 20.51 6.91
CA ALA A 309 -7.15 20.82 5.49
C ALA A 309 -6.25 21.97 5.09
N GLN A 310 -6.08 22.17 3.78
CA GLN A 310 -5.34 23.28 3.18
C GLN A 310 -6.04 24.64 3.34
N GLY A 311 -6.36 25.01 4.57
CA GLY A 311 -7.29 26.11 4.86
C GLY A 311 -8.69 25.80 4.33
N ALA A 312 -9.63 26.74 4.48
CA ALA A 312 -11.00 26.60 3.99
C ALA A 312 -11.06 26.67 2.45
N ALA A 313 -10.36 25.76 1.78
CA ALA A 313 -10.47 25.51 0.36
C ALA A 313 -11.93 25.14 0.07
N GLU A 314 -12.46 25.73 -1.00
CA GLU A 314 -13.85 25.53 -1.41
C GLU A 314 -14.16 24.03 -1.52
N ASN A 315 -15.25 23.62 -0.86
CA ASN A 315 -15.74 22.25 -0.77
C ASN A 315 -14.85 21.25 -0.02
N SER A 316 -13.94 21.72 0.85
CA SER A 316 -13.25 20.84 1.79
C SER A 316 -14.18 20.37 2.91
N SER A 317 -14.15 19.08 3.21
CA SER A 317 -14.99 18.45 4.23
C SER A 317 -14.18 17.53 5.15
N LEU A 318 -14.46 17.49 6.45
CA LEU A 318 -13.86 16.45 7.31
C LEU A 318 -14.44 15.08 6.93
N ILE A 319 -15.76 15.01 6.76
CA ILE A 319 -16.50 13.81 6.37
C ILE A 319 -17.34 14.10 5.14
N LEU A 320 -17.17 13.31 4.09
CA LEU A 320 -18.08 13.23 2.95
C LEU A 320 -18.99 12.00 3.15
N ALA A 321 -20.30 12.22 3.33
CA ALA A 321 -21.27 11.17 3.60
C ALA A 321 -22.55 11.31 2.75
N ALA A 322 -22.45 11.97 1.59
CA ALA A 322 -23.57 12.17 0.66
C ALA A 322 -24.26 10.86 0.21
N ARG A 323 -23.53 9.74 0.22
CA ARG A 323 -24.03 8.41 -0.16
C ARG A 323 -24.26 7.47 1.03
N TRP A 324 -24.38 8.04 2.23
CA TRP A 324 -24.69 7.30 3.44
C TRP A 324 -26.17 7.47 3.82
N PRO A 325 -26.87 6.44 4.33
CA PRO A 325 -28.27 6.59 4.70
C PRO A 325 -28.49 7.50 5.90
N GLN A 326 -29.44 8.44 5.75
CA GLN A 326 -29.69 9.54 6.67
C GLN A 326 -31.11 9.47 7.24
N VAL A 327 -31.26 9.77 8.53
CA VAL A 327 -32.56 9.96 9.18
C VAL A 327 -32.54 11.30 9.90
N ARG A 328 -33.29 12.29 9.40
CA ARG A 328 -33.41 13.57 10.09
C ARG A 328 -34.24 13.37 11.36
N SER A 329 -33.59 13.39 12.51
CA SER A 329 -34.21 13.16 13.83
C SER A 329 -33.71 14.19 14.84
N THR A 330 -34.55 14.53 15.81
CA THR A 330 -34.17 15.33 16.98
C THR A 330 -33.80 14.48 18.18
N THR A 331 -34.00 13.17 18.11
CA THR A 331 -33.81 12.23 19.22
C THR A 331 -32.75 11.16 18.94
N GLU A 332 -32.18 11.14 17.73
CA GLU A 332 -31.23 10.12 17.28
C GLU A 332 -30.18 10.72 16.32
N ASN A 333 -29.07 9.99 16.13
CA ASN A 333 -28.03 10.34 15.17
C ASN A 333 -28.56 10.31 13.73
N TRP A 334 -28.21 11.33 12.94
CA TRP A 334 -28.65 11.45 11.56
C TRP A 334 -28.03 10.41 10.64
N LEU A 335 -26.78 10.02 10.88
CA LEU A 335 -26.07 9.03 10.09
C LEU A 335 -26.32 7.64 10.67
N THR A 336 -27.20 6.88 10.01
CA THR A 336 -27.65 5.59 10.53
C THR A 336 -26.48 4.62 10.70
N ARG A 337 -26.47 3.91 11.84
CA ARG A 337 -25.46 2.89 12.19
C ARG A 337 -24.00 3.37 12.14
N LEU A 338 -23.77 4.68 12.13
CA LEU A 338 -22.46 5.29 12.22
C LEU A 338 -22.29 5.92 13.60
N LYS A 339 -21.11 5.81 14.21
CA LYS A 339 -20.77 6.48 15.46
C LYS A 339 -19.43 7.18 15.32
N TRP A 340 -19.35 8.41 15.80
CA TRP A 340 -18.12 9.18 15.89
C TRP A 340 -17.70 9.34 17.35
N ILE A 341 -16.46 9.01 17.66
CA ILE A 341 -15.85 9.16 18.98
C ILE A 341 -14.59 10.01 18.81
N SER A 342 -14.46 11.08 19.60
CA SER A 342 -13.34 12.03 19.52
C SER A 342 -12.81 12.34 20.91
N LYS A 343 -11.54 12.01 21.18
CA LYS A 343 -10.84 12.32 22.44
C LYS A 343 -9.49 12.95 22.14
N GLY A 344 -9.20 14.08 22.78
CA GLY A 344 -7.92 14.79 22.65
C GLY A 344 -7.53 15.12 21.20
N SER A 345 -8.49 15.19 20.27
CA SER A 345 -8.25 15.32 18.82
C SER A 345 -8.66 16.71 18.32
N LEU A 346 -8.03 17.17 17.24
CA LEU A 346 -8.20 18.51 16.70
C LEU A 346 -8.52 18.46 15.19
N TYR A 347 -9.45 19.31 14.75
CA TYR A 347 -9.94 19.39 13.37
C TYR A 347 -9.79 20.83 12.86
N LEU A 348 -8.93 21.01 11.86
CA LEU A 348 -8.47 22.32 11.39
C LEU A 348 -8.76 22.54 9.92
N GLY A 349 -9.17 23.76 9.57
CA GLY A 349 -9.14 24.27 8.21
C GLY A 349 -10.28 23.80 7.30
N PHE A 350 -11.09 22.81 7.69
CA PHE A 350 -12.19 22.35 6.85
C PHE A 350 -13.29 23.42 6.69
N GLU A 351 -13.75 23.64 5.47
CA GLU A 351 -14.93 24.46 5.20
C GLU A 351 -16.18 23.84 5.84
N GLN A 352 -16.34 22.53 5.69
CA GLN A 352 -17.44 21.75 6.22
C GLN A 352 -16.90 20.63 7.13
N LEU A 353 -17.55 20.37 8.25
CA LEU A 353 -17.27 19.20 9.08
C LEU A 353 -17.94 17.94 8.51
N VAL A 354 -19.13 18.10 7.93
CA VAL A 354 -19.85 16.99 7.26
C VAL A 354 -20.53 17.52 6.01
N ASP A 355 -20.27 16.87 4.88
CA ASP A 355 -21.00 17.06 3.62
C ASP A 355 -21.96 15.87 3.41
N LEU A 356 -23.26 16.14 3.50
CA LEU A 356 -24.33 15.15 3.29
C LEU A 356 -24.94 15.20 1.88
N GLY A 357 -24.32 15.92 0.94
CA GLY A 357 -24.82 16.13 -0.43
C GLY A 357 -25.54 17.47 -0.61
N SER A 358 -26.38 17.56 -1.65
CA SER A 358 -27.02 18.82 -2.09
C SER A 358 -27.86 19.51 -1.01
N ASP A 359 -28.36 18.76 -0.03
CA ASP A 359 -29.44 19.24 0.83
C ASP A 359 -28.99 19.63 2.24
N PHE A 360 -27.75 19.32 2.64
CA PHE A 360 -27.27 19.66 3.98
C PHE A 360 -25.74 19.62 4.12
N LYS A 361 -25.18 20.72 4.65
CA LYS A 361 -23.76 20.88 4.96
C LYS A 361 -23.61 21.33 6.41
N VAL A 362 -22.72 20.68 7.16
CA VAL A 362 -22.37 21.03 8.54
C VAL A 362 -21.11 21.87 8.53
N SER A 363 -21.19 23.15 8.89
CA SER A 363 -20.04 24.06 8.89
C SER A 363 -19.41 24.30 10.25
N ASP A 364 -20.14 23.97 11.34
CA ASP A 364 -19.80 24.34 12.71
C ASP A 364 -20.09 23.24 13.74
N ALA A 365 -19.55 23.45 14.95
CA ALA A 365 -19.63 22.48 16.04
C ALA A 365 -21.04 22.29 16.60
N THR A 366 -21.94 23.28 16.48
CA THR A 366 -23.33 23.17 16.95
C THR A 366 -24.13 22.27 16.02
N ALA A 367 -24.00 22.46 14.71
CA ALA A 367 -24.60 21.58 13.71
C ALA A 367 -24.00 20.17 13.78
N TRP A 368 -22.70 20.05 14.07
CA TRP A 368 -22.05 18.76 14.34
C TRP A 368 -22.70 18.00 15.50
N GLN A 369 -22.93 18.66 16.64
CA GLN A 369 -23.60 18.03 17.79
C GLN A 369 -25.02 17.53 17.46
N ARG A 370 -25.73 18.21 16.56
CA ARG A 370 -27.05 17.77 16.09
C ARG A 370 -26.97 16.50 15.26
N VAL A 371 -26.02 16.43 14.33
CA VAL A 371 -25.82 15.24 13.49
C VAL A 371 -25.57 14.00 14.36
N TRP A 372 -24.69 14.11 15.35
CA TRP A 372 -24.31 12.96 16.17
C TRP A 372 -25.20 12.69 17.38
N TYR A 373 -26.17 13.57 17.65
CA TYR A 373 -27.02 13.54 18.85
C TYR A 373 -26.18 13.36 20.15
N GLY A 374 -25.22 14.26 20.34
CA GLY A 374 -24.28 14.15 21.46
C GLY A 374 -23.57 15.47 21.79
N LYS A 375 -23.11 15.59 23.05
CA LYS A 375 -22.25 16.71 23.46
C LYS A 375 -20.81 16.43 23.00
N HIS A 376 -20.24 17.37 22.27
CA HIS A 376 -18.86 17.33 21.79
C HIS A 376 -18.12 18.59 22.23
N ASP A 377 -16.82 18.47 22.51
CA ASP A 377 -15.98 19.62 22.82
C ASP A 377 -15.82 20.50 21.57
N THR A 378 -16.47 21.67 21.57
CA THR A 378 -16.51 22.58 20.42
C THR A 378 -15.15 23.18 20.10
N ARG A 379 -14.24 23.21 21.09
CA ARG A 379 -12.84 23.67 20.94
C ARG A 379 -12.01 22.75 20.05
N GLN A 380 -12.54 21.60 19.65
CA GLN A 380 -11.87 20.70 18.71
C GLN A 380 -11.95 21.19 17.25
N PHE A 381 -12.83 22.12 16.91
CA PHE A 381 -13.10 22.52 15.53
C PHE A 381 -12.68 23.98 15.27
N HIS A 382 -11.74 24.19 14.36
CA HIS A 382 -11.23 25.53 14.03
C HIS A 382 -11.00 25.71 12.53
N LYS A 383 -11.12 26.96 12.06
CA LYS A 383 -10.83 27.34 10.66
C LYS A 383 -9.34 27.66 10.42
N LEU A 384 -8.48 27.43 11.42
CA LEU A 384 -7.04 27.62 11.28
C LEU A 384 -6.47 26.72 10.19
N THR A 385 -5.48 27.22 9.46
CA THR A 385 -4.74 26.44 8.47
C THR A 385 -3.54 25.78 9.13
N PHE A 386 -3.28 24.53 8.78
CA PHE A 386 -2.09 23.79 9.21
C PHE A 386 -1.71 22.79 8.12
N PRO A 387 -0.42 22.70 7.71
CA PRO A 387 0.71 23.50 8.16
C PRO A 387 0.59 24.99 7.75
N GLY A 388 1.44 25.86 8.33
CA GLY A 388 1.32 27.32 8.17
C GLY A 388 1.45 27.83 6.73
N ALA A 389 2.21 27.12 5.89
CA ALA A 389 2.22 27.29 4.44
C ALA A 389 1.61 26.05 3.78
N ALA A 390 0.67 26.25 2.87
CA ALA A 390 0.09 25.16 2.10
C ALA A 390 1.17 24.45 1.27
N PRO A 391 1.40 23.14 1.45
CA PRO A 391 2.42 22.45 0.68
C PRO A 391 1.99 22.38 -0.80
N GLY A 392 2.92 22.70 -1.71
CA GLY A 392 2.67 22.70 -3.15
C GLY A 392 2.52 21.29 -3.72
N ASP A 393 3.62 20.53 -3.73
CA ASP A 393 3.66 19.13 -4.15
C ASP A 393 3.64 18.20 -2.94
N LEU A 394 2.54 17.48 -2.75
CA LEU A 394 2.37 16.55 -1.64
C LEU A 394 3.27 15.31 -1.74
N SER A 395 3.81 15.00 -2.91
CA SER A 395 4.68 13.83 -3.11
C SER A 395 6.09 14.01 -2.53
N THR A 396 6.49 15.26 -2.23
CA THR A 396 7.81 15.62 -1.70
C THR A 396 7.79 16.08 -0.25
N VAL A 397 6.60 16.22 0.35
CA VAL A 397 6.44 16.78 1.70
C VAL A 397 7.20 15.94 2.74
N SER A 398 7.91 16.65 3.63
CA SER A 398 8.59 16.07 4.77
C SER A 398 7.62 15.88 5.94
N PRO A 399 7.70 14.75 6.69
CA PRO A 399 6.93 14.60 7.92
C PRO A 399 7.11 15.76 8.91
N GLN A 400 8.30 16.37 8.94
CA GLN A 400 8.63 17.47 9.86
C GLN A 400 7.78 18.73 9.64
N GLU A 401 7.19 18.91 8.45
CA GLU A 401 6.27 20.02 8.18
C GLU A 401 4.96 19.90 8.98
N PHE A 402 4.64 18.70 9.46
CA PHE A 402 3.45 18.42 10.27
C PHE A 402 3.74 18.29 11.77
N GLU A 403 4.89 18.78 12.22
CA GLU A 403 5.25 18.78 13.63
C GLU A 403 4.24 19.61 14.44
N SER A 404 3.53 18.96 15.37
CA SER A 404 2.43 19.56 16.12
C SER A 404 2.85 20.75 16.98
N SER A 405 4.14 20.79 17.40
CA SER A 405 4.68 21.92 18.16
C SER A 405 4.66 23.24 17.38
N SER A 406 4.64 23.19 16.04
CA SER A 406 4.56 24.37 15.18
C SER A 406 3.14 24.98 15.08
N LEU A 407 2.11 24.26 15.55
CA LEU A 407 0.74 24.77 15.59
C LEU A 407 0.68 26.06 16.43
N ALA A 408 -0.21 27.02 16.16
CA ALA A 408 -0.40 28.17 17.07
C ALA A 408 -1.40 27.87 18.19
N TYR A 409 -2.39 27.02 17.90
CA TYR A 409 -3.45 26.64 18.82
C TYR A 409 -2.96 25.68 19.92
N ARG A 410 -3.45 25.87 21.16
CA ARG A 410 -2.93 25.17 22.35
C ARG A 410 -3.98 24.61 23.31
N GLU A 411 -5.26 24.89 23.10
CA GLU A 411 -6.30 24.57 24.11
C GLU A 411 -6.65 23.09 24.20
N ILE A 412 -6.56 22.36 23.08
CA ILE A 412 -6.77 20.90 23.06
C ILE A 412 -5.44 20.20 23.30
N LYS A 413 -5.44 19.32 24.31
CA LYS A 413 -4.31 18.46 24.65
C LYS A 413 -4.65 17.00 24.40
N SER A 414 -3.64 16.24 24.04
CA SER A 414 -3.70 14.78 24.01
C SER A 414 -3.79 14.23 25.43
N SER A 415 -4.12 12.93 25.53
CA SER A 415 -4.06 12.17 26.79
C SER A 415 -2.69 12.22 27.48
N SER A 416 -1.61 12.45 26.72
CA SER A 416 -0.24 12.62 27.23
C SER A 416 0.11 14.05 27.64
N GLY A 417 -0.82 15.01 27.54
CA GLY A 417 -0.60 16.44 27.83
C GLY A 417 0.09 17.23 26.71
N GLY A 418 0.50 16.56 25.63
CA GLY A 418 1.05 17.17 24.42
C GLY A 418 -0.04 17.72 23.50
N LEU A 419 0.35 18.12 22.28
CA LEU A 419 -0.60 18.47 21.23
C LEU A 419 -0.99 17.23 20.42
N PRO A 420 -2.21 17.17 19.88
CA PRO A 420 -2.62 16.09 18.99
C PRO A 420 -1.80 16.06 17.70
N GLY A 421 -1.58 14.85 17.19
CA GLY A 421 -0.85 14.61 15.95
C GLY A 421 0.08 13.40 16.03
N CYS A 422 0.79 13.14 14.95
CA CYS A 422 1.78 12.06 14.86
C CYS A 422 3.17 12.45 15.41
N PRO A 423 3.94 11.48 15.95
CA PRO A 423 5.36 11.66 16.27
C PRO A 423 6.19 11.64 14.98
N VAL A 424 6.44 12.82 14.40
CA VAL A 424 7.09 12.95 13.08
C VAL A 424 8.54 12.46 13.05
N ASP A 425 9.21 12.41 14.19
CA ASP A 425 10.55 11.86 14.40
C ASP A 425 10.64 10.33 14.16
N LYS A 426 9.51 9.63 14.31
CA LYS A 426 9.42 8.17 14.08
C LYS A 426 9.04 7.81 12.65
N LEU A 427 8.73 8.82 11.84
CA LEU A 427 8.31 8.67 10.45
C LEU A 427 9.50 8.80 9.53
N SER A 428 9.48 8.04 8.44
CA SER A 428 10.55 8.06 7.45
C SER A 428 9.95 7.90 6.06
N VAL A 429 10.55 8.61 5.12
CA VAL A 429 10.23 8.65 3.71
C VAL A 429 11.54 8.47 2.92
N PRO A 430 11.48 7.97 1.68
CA PRO A 430 12.68 7.89 0.85
C PRO A 430 13.23 9.30 0.62
N ASP A 431 14.55 9.41 0.61
CA ASP A 431 15.22 10.64 0.19
C ASP A 431 14.94 10.95 -1.29
N ALA A 432 15.17 12.19 -1.69
CA ALA A 432 14.86 12.66 -3.05
C ALA A 432 15.60 11.87 -4.14
N ILE A 433 16.84 11.43 -3.90
CA ILE A 433 17.64 10.66 -4.86
C ILE A 433 17.03 9.27 -5.03
N SER A 434 16.69 8.61 -3.93
CA SER A 434 16.06 7.29 -3.94
C SER A 434 14.69 7.32 -4.62
N GLN A 435 13.88 8.36 -4.37
CA GLN A 435 12.61 8.58 -5.05
C GLN A 435 12.80 8.81 -6.55
N GLN A 436 13.78 9.64 -6.96
CA GLN A 436 14.09 9.88 -8.36
C GLN A 436 14.56 8.60 -9.07
N ARG A 437 15.42 7.80 -8.42
CA ARG A 437 15.85 6.48 -8.96
C ARG A 437 14.67 5.54 -9.15
N ALA A 438 13.74 5.51 -8.19
CA ALA A 438 12.54 4.69 -8.30
C ALA A 438 11.65 5.14 -9.48
N ALA A 439 11.44 6.45 -9.65
CA ALA A 439 10.68 7.00 -10.77
C ALA A 439 11.34 6.66 -12.13
N VAL A 440 12.65 6.89 -12.27
CA VAL A 440 13.41 6.52 -13.48
C VAL A 440 13.31 5.03 -13.76
N MET A 441 13.41 4.18 -12.73
CA MET A 441 13.32 2.75 -12.92
C MET A 441 11.90 2.32 -13.31
N ALA A 442 10.85 2.92 -12.75
CA ALA A 442 9.46 2.66 -13.12
C ALA A 442 9.25 2.94 -14.62
N MET A 443 9.70 4.10 -15.10
CA MET A 443 9.55 4.51 -16.51
C MET A 443 10.39 3.68 -17.50
N ARG A 444 11.34 2.87 -17.02
CA ARG A 444 12.24 2.11 -17.90
C ARG A 444 11.42 1.13 -18.75
N PRO A 445 11.44 1.26 -20.09
CA PRO A 445 10.74 0.34 -20.99
C PRO A 445 11.16 -1.10 -20.74
N ARG A 446 10.21 -2.03 -20.87
CA ARG A 446 10.56 -3.46 -20.93
C ARG A 446 11.37 -3.68 -22.19
N LEU A 447 12.56 -4.26 -22.05
CA LEU A 447 13.35 -4.68 -23.21
C LEU A 447 12.57 -5.78 -23.94
N PRO A 448 12.46 -5.72 -25.28
CA PRO A 448 11.90 -6.80 -26.08
C PRO A 448 12.47 -8.16 -25.67
N LEU A 449 11.64 -9.21 -25.64
CA LEU A 449 12.08 -10.57 -25.31
C LEU A 449 13.20 -11.06 -26.24
N SER A 450 13.31 -10.54 -27.47
CA SER A 450 14.43 -10.79 -28.38
C SER A 450 15.79 -10.27 -27.89
N ILE A 451 15.78 -9.31 -26.95
CA ILE A 451 16.97 -8.80 -26.25
C ILE A 451 17.21 -9.58 -24.95
N VAL A 452 16.15 -10.03 -24.26
CA VAL A 452 16.23 -10.73 -22.96
C VAL A 452 16.53 -12.22 -23.12
N LYS A 453 16.02 -12.85 -24.19
CA LYS A 453 16.43 -14.18 -24.64
C LYS A 453 17.44 -14.00 -25.76
N PRO A 454 18.73 -13.99 -25.44
CA PRO A 454 19.77 -13.93 -26.43
C PRO A 454 19.57 -15.01 -27.50
N SER A 455 19.36 -14.63 -28.77
CA SER A 455 19.46 -15.57 -29.89
C SER A 455 20.83 -16.25 -29.85
N GLU A 456 20.89 -17.53 -30.24
CA GLU A 456 22.16 -18.26 -30.32
C GLU A 456 23.16 -17.44 -31.14
N PRO A 457 24.40 -17.27 -30.63
CA PRO A 457 25.37 -16.44 -31.31
C PRO A 457 25.79 -17.11 -32.62
N ALA A 458 25.87 -16.32 -33.70
CA ALA A 458 26.35 -16.79 -34.99
C ALA A 458 27.84 -17.21 -34.94
N SER A 459 28.61 -16.61 -34.02
CA SER A 459 29.99 -17.01 -33.72
C SER A 459 30.41 -16.52 -32.32
N VAL A 460 31.41 -17.17 -31.71
CA VAL A 460 31.94 -16.80 -30.38
C VAL A 460 33.41 -16.43 -30.50
N ARG A 461 33.80 -15.26 -29.96
CA ARG A 461 35.18 -14.77 -29.87
C ARG A 461 35.57 -14.53 -28.42
N LYS A 462 36.67 -15.12 -27.98
CA LYS A 462 37.22 -14.91 -26.64
C LYS A 462 38.24 -13.79 -26.66
N VAL A 463 38.11 -12.85 -25.71
CA VAL A 463 38.98 -11.67 -25.58
C VAL A 463 39.55 -11.62 -24.17
N ASP A 464 40.86 -11.67 -24.05
CA ASP A 464 41.56 -11.47 -22.78
C ASP A 464 41.81 -9.97 -22.56
N LEU A 465 41.02 -9.34 -21.69
CA LEU A 465 41.06 -7.90 -21.43
C LEU A 465 42.36 -7.41 -20.80
N LYS A 466 43.24 -8.31 -20.33
CA LYS A 466 44.59 -7.95 -19.87
C LYS A 466 45.61 -7.88 -21.00
N LYS A 467 45.34 -8.57 -22.11
CA LYS A 467 46.28 -8.68 -23.24
C LYS A 467 45.81 -7.92 -24.47
N GLN A 468 44.51 -7.71 -24.60
CA GLN A 468 43.89 -7.20 -25.81
C GLN A 468 42.99 -6.01 -25.51
N ASP A 469 42.97 -5.04 -26.42
CA ASP A 469 42.05 -3.91 -26.37
C ASP A 469 40.75 -4.29 -27.08
N LEU A 470 39.70 -4.53 -26.29
CA LEU A 470 38.37 -4.85 -26.80
C LEU A 470 37.85 -3.76 -27.76
N GLY A 471 38.16 -2.48 -27.51
CA GLY A 471 37.73 -1.37 -28.35
C GLY A 471 38.26 -1.46 -29.78
N LEU A 472 39.55 -1.78 -29.91
CA LEU A 472 40.20 -1.97 -31.21
C LEU A 472 39.65 -3.19 -31.95
N ILE A 473 39.39 -4.28 -31.23
CA ILE A 473 38.81 -5.51 -31.82
C ILE A 473 37.40 -5.25 -32.35
N LEU A 474 36.58 -4.52 -31.59
CA LEU A 474 35.23 -4.15 -32.02
C LEU A 474 35.28 -3.20 -33.21
N GLY A 475 36.15 -2.19 -33.15
CA GLY A 475 36.31 -1.18 -34.21
C GLY A 475 36.89 -1.70 -35.53
N SER A 476 37.59 -2.84 -35.52
CA SER A 476 38.12 -3.44 -36.75
C SER A 476 37.01 -3.91 -37.70
N ASN A 477 35.81 -4.18 -37.17
CA ASN A 477 34.69 -4.72 -37.95
C ASN A 477 35.09 -5.95 -38.78
N ASP A 478 35.94 -6.84 -38.25
CA ASP A 478 36.33 -8.11 -38.90
C ASP A 478 35.56 -9.31 -38.32
N TRP A 479 34.27 -9.16 -38.00
CA TRP A 479 33.45 -10.17 -37.35
C TRP A 479 31.99 -10.14 -37.84
N PRO A 480 31.30 -11.26 -38.06
CA PRO A 480 29.94 -11.26 -38.60
C PRO A 480 28.89 -10.72 -37.60
N THR A 481 27.79 -10.18 -38.11
CA THR A 481 26.62 -9.82 -37.29
C THR A 481 26.13 -11.02 -36.48
N GLY A 482 25.81 -10.82 -35.20
CA GLY A 482 25.42 -11.87 -34.26
C GLY A 482 26.57 -12.52 -33.50
N THR A 483 27.79 -11.95 -33.57
CA THR A 483 28.95 -12.45 -32.82
C THR A 483 28.81 -12.19 -31.31
N LEU A 484 29.13 -13.20 -30.50
CA LEU A 484 29.33 -13.10 -29.06
C LEU A 484 30.81 -12.93 -28.74
N PHE A 485 31.17 -11.83 -28.08
CA PHE A 485 32.47 -11.61 -27.48
C PHE A 485 32.44 -12.02 -26.00
N GLU A 486 33.24 -13.02 -25.63
CA GLU A 486 33.50 -13.37 -24.23
C GLU A 486 34.74 -12.62 -23.75
N ALA A 487 34.53 -11.49 -23.10
CA ALA A 487 35.59 -10.62 -22.63
C ALA A 487 35.95 -10.97 -21.17
N SER A 488 37.09 -11.65 -20.98
CA SER A 488 37.54 -12.16 -19.69
C SER A 488 38.67 -11.33 -19.09
N GLY A 489 38.63 -11.06 -17.78
CA GLY A 489 39.67 -10.32 -17.07
C GLY A 489 39.39 -10.16 -15.58
N ASN A 490 40.31 -9.51 -14.85
CA ASN A 490 40.21 -9.21 -13.42
C ASN A 490 40.76 -7.82 -13.09
N GLY A 491 40.33 -7.21 -11.99
CA GLY A 491 40.72 -5.85 -11.60
C GLY A 491 40.39 -4.79 -12.66
N LEU A 492 41.12 -3.67 -12.64
CA LEU A 492 40.94 -2.60 -13.62
C LEU A 492 41.51 -3.00 -14.98
N CYS A 493 40.69 -2.93 -16.03
CA CYS A 493 41.05 -3.17 -17.42
C CYS A 493 40.68 -1.94 -18.27
N SER A 494 41.55 -1.56 -19.21
CA SER A 494 41.31 -0.41 -20.08
C SER A 494 40.88 -0.87 -21.48
N MET A 495 39.95 -0.14 -22.09
CA MET A 495 39.58 -0.34 -23.49
C MET A 495 39.46 1.00 -24.21
N SER A 496 39.83 1.02 -25.49
CA SER A 496 39.59 2.17 -26.36
C SER A 496 38.10 2.30 -26.69
N PRO A 497 37.60 3.51 -27.03
CA PRO A 497 36.27 3.66 -27.58
C PRO A 497 36.05 2.82 -28.84
N ALA A 498 34.89 2.18 -28.95
CA ALA A 498 34.51 1.32 -30.08
C ALA A 498 33.42 1.98 -30.92
N LYS A 499 33.59 2.00 -32.25
CA LYS A 499 32.53 2.35 -33.20
C LYS A 499 32.08 1.10 -33.96
N VAL A 500 30.79 0.80 -33.89
CA VAL A 500 30.15 -0.34 -34.54
C VAL A 500 29.11 0.18 -35.52
N GLU A 501 29.26 -0.14 -36.80
CA GLU A 501 28.35 0.33 -37.84
C GLU A 501 27.74 -0.84 -38.62
N GLY A 502 26.42 -0.85 -38.78
CA GLY A 502 25.72 -1.84 -39.60
C GLY A 502 25.63 -3.23 -38.98
N ARG A 503 26.01 -3.41 -37.71
CA ARG A 503 26.23 -4.73 -37.10
C ARG A 503 25.61 -4.88 -35.72
N SER A 504 25.29 -6.13 -35.40
CA SER A 504 24.77 -6.55 -34.11
C SER A 504 25.77 -7.44 -33.40
N LEU A 505 26.03 -7.22 -32.11
CA LEU A 505 26.92 -8.05 -31.32
C LEU A 505 26.50 -8.13 -29.84
N ARG A 506 26.99 -9.17 -29.16
CA ARG A 506 26.87 -9.36 -27.72
C ARG A 506 28.25 -9.39 -27.08
N ILE A 507 28.41 -8.77 -25.91
CA ILE A 507 29.62 -8.87 -25.10
C ILE A 507 29.24 -9.39 -23.72
N VAL A 508 29.81 -10.52 -23.34
CA VAL A 508 29.69 -11.08 -21.99
C VAL A 508 31.01 -10.86 -21.27
N PHE A 509 30.97 -10.07 -20.20
CA PHE A 509 32.13 -9.86 -19.34
C PHE A 509 32.23 -10.97 -18.30
N ARG A 510 33.36 -11.67 -18.29
CA ARG A 510 33.65 -12.78 -17.37
C ARG A 510 34.79 -12.38 -16.45
N GLN A 511 34.49 -12.29 -15.15
CA GLN A 511 35.54 -12.18 -14.15
C GLN A 511 36.32 -13.49 -14.08
N ILE A 512 37.64 -13.41 -14.15
CA ILE A 512 38.57 -14.49 -13.80
C ILE A 512 39.12 -14.25 -12.38
N ASP A 513 39.74 -15.27 -11.77
CA ASP A 513 40.19 -15.23 -10.37
C ASP A 513 40.94 -13.92 -10.00
N GLY A 514 40.63 -13.38 -8.82
CA GLY A 514 41.23 -12.15 -8.28
C GLY A 514 40.23 -11.01 -8.06
N THR A 515 40.71 -9.77 -8.21
CA THR A 515 39.91 -8.56 -7.96
C THR A 515 38.74 -8.42 -8.95
N PRO A 516 37.60 -7.83 -8.52
CA PRO A 516 36.45 -7.63 -9.41
C PRO A 516 36.82 -6.89 -10.69
N LEU A 517 36.40 -7.45 -11.83
CA LEU A 517 36.64 -6.86 -13.15
C LEU A 517 35.92 -5.51 -13.24
N ARG A 518 36.68 -4.45 -13.55
CA ARG A 518 36.19 -3.10 -13.81
C ARG A 518 36.78 -2.59 -15.10
N LEU A 519 35.95 -2.00 -15.95
CA LEU A 519 36.35 -1.46 -17.25
C LEU A 519 36.40 0.05 -17.23
N HIS A 520 37.50 0.60 -17.73
CA HIS A 520 37.72 2.03 -17.84
C HIS A 520 38.04 2.40 -19.30
N ALA A 521 37.49 3.53 -19.75
CA ALA A 521 37.75 4.07 -21.07
C ALA A 521 39.19 4.59 -21.15
N ARG A 522 39.99 4.10 -22.09
CA ARG A 522 41.32 4.63 -22.37
C ARG A 522 41.16 6.01 -23.02
N THR A 523 41.39 7.07 -22.25
CA THR A 523 41.58 8.42 -22.81
C THR A 523 42.96 8.47 -23.42
N SER A 524 43.06 8.54 -24.74
CA SER A 524 44.35 8.63 -25.45
C SER A 524 45.16 9.84 -24.97
N ASP A 525 46.48 9.64 -24.83
CA ASP A 525 47.47 10.67 -24.53
C ASP A 525 47.40 11.84 -25.52
N GLY A 526 46.64 12.88 -25.20
CA GLY A 526 46.69 14.21 -25.85
C GLY A 526 46.06 14.33 -27.24
N LYS A 527 45.48 13.26 -27.81
CA LYS A 527 44.62 13.36 -29.00
C LYS A 527 43.40 12.50 -28.77
N ALA A 528 42.35 13.08 -28.17
CA ALA A 528 41.05 12.42 -28.12
C ALA A 528 40.66 12.06 -29.57
N PRO A 529 40.47 10.77 -29.93
CA PRO A 529 39.62 10.49 -31.07
C PRO A 529 38.26 11.12 -30.75
N ASP A 530 37.52 11.59 -31.76
CA ASP A 530 36.21 12.25 -31.68
C ASP A 530 35.08 11.44 -30.99
N ALA A 531 35.41 10.49 -30.12
CA ALA A 531 34.49 9.61 -29.42
C ALA A 531 33.89 10.32 -28.19
N THR A 532 32.67 10.81 -28.37
CA THR A 532 31.80 11.30 -27.29
C THR A 532 31.33 10.17 -26.36
N ALA A 533 31.51 8.90 -26.73
CA ALA A 533 31.08 7.71 -25.99
C ALA A 533 32.05 6.52 -26.12
N LEU A 534 32.06 5.62 -25.11
CA LEU A 534 32.85 4.38 -25.07
C LEU A 534 32.37 3.37 -26.13
N PHE A 535 31.06 3.29 -26.38
CA PHE A 535 30.48 2.55 -27.50
C PHE A 535 29.67 3.51 -28.38
N SER A 536 29.97 3.55 -29.67
CA SER A 536 29.18 4.27 -30.67
C SER A 536 28.57 3.26 -31.63
N ILE A 537 27.25 3.12 -31.62
CA ILE A 537 26.51 2.17 -32.46
C ILE A 537 25.77 2.95 -33.53
N THR A 538 25.90 2.58 -34.80
CA THR A 538 25.16 3.19 -35.90
C THR A 538 24.54 2.10 -36.74
N ARG A 539 23.21 2.08 -36.90
CA ARG A 539 22.48 1.05 -37.67
C ARG A 539 22.83 -0.39 -37.23
N GLY A 540 22.72 -0.68 -35.93
CA GLY A 540 23.13 -1.96 -35.36
C GLY A 540 22.57 -2.20 -33.97
N SER A 541 23.07 -3.23 -33.27
CA SER A 541 22.72 -3.46 -31.86
C SER A 541 23.92 -3.93 -31.02
N LEU A 542 23.96 -3.48 -29.76
CA LEU A 542 24.96 -3.89 -28.79
C LEU A 542 24.26 -4.39 -27.53
N GLU A 543 24.58 -5.61 -27.13
CA GLU A 543 24.14 -6.19 -25.86
C GLU A 543 25.36 -6.37 -24.94
N LEU A 544 25.31 -5.80 -23.73
CA LEU A 544 26.36 -5.93 -22.72
C LEU A 544 25.83 -6.73 -21.53
N THR A 545 26.51 -7.81 -21.18
CA THR A 545 26.16 -8.66 -20.04
C THR A 545 27.28 -8.61 -19.00
N ASN A 546 26.93 -8.41 -17.73
CA ASN A 546 27.87 -8.33 -16.58
C ASN A 546 28.93 -7.22 -16.70
N ALA A 547 28.65 -6.14 -17.44
CA ALA A 547 29.57 -5.01 -17.56
C ALA A 547 29.61 -4.21 -16.25
N VAL A 548 30.81 -4.02 -15.69
CA VAL A 548 31.06 -3.08 -14.58
C VAL A 548 31.99 -2.00 -15.11
N LEU A 549 31.45 -0.80 -15.29
CA LEU A 549 32.16 0.34 -15.90
C LEU A 549 32.54 1.36 -14.83
N GLU A 550 33.79 1.82 -14.87
CA GLU A 550 34.32 2.86 -13.99
C GLU A 550 34.29 4.21 -14.72
N CYS A 551 33.58 5.17 -14.12
CA CYS A 551 33.44 6.51 -14.68
C CYS A 551 34.74 7.32 -14.47
N PRO A 552 35.33 7.93 -15.51
CA PRO A 552 36.46 8.83 -15.33
C PRO A 552 36.07 10.02 -14.44
N ALA A 553 36.89 10.35 -13.45
CA ALA A 553 36.65 11.49 -12.54
C ALA A 553 36.50 12.84 -13.27
N ALA A 554 36.98 12.94 -14.52
CA ALA A 554 36.87 14.13 -15.37
C ALA A 554 35.53 14.24 -16.14
N ALA A 555 34.68 13.21 -16.14
CA ALA A 555 33.39 13.23 -16.81
C ALA A 555 32.36 14.03 -15.97
N LYS A 556 32.48 15.36 -15.99
CA LYS A 556 31.49 16.30 -15.43
C LYS A 556 30.22 16.37 -16.30
N LEU A 557 29.52 15.27 -16.52
CA LEU A 557 28.19 15.29 -17.14
C LEU A 557 27.31 14.20 -16.52
N SER A 558 26.06 14.58 -16.23
CA SER A 558 24.95 13.68 -15.91
C SER A 558 24.99 12.41 -16.78
N ALA A 559 25.02 11.22 -16.16
CA ALA A 559 25.12 9.93 -16.86
C ALA A 559 24.08 9.75 -18.00
N PRO A 560 24.35 9.03 -19.11
CA PRO A 560 25.63 8.49 -19.58
C PRO A 560 25.88 8.76 -21.10
N PRO A 561 26.02 10.02 -21.58
CA PRO A 561 26.44 10.26 -22.96
C PRO A 561 27.82 9.65 -23.27
N TRP A 562 28.66 9.51 -22.23
CA TRP A 562 30.00 8.94 -22.33
C TRP A 562 30.04 7.42 -22.51
N MET A 563 28.93 6.71 -22.26
CA MET A 563 28.93 5.25 -22.25
C MET A 563 28.48 4.68 -23.60
N ILE A 564 27.32 5.12 -24.10
CA ILE A 564 26.76 4.66 -25.39
C ILE A 564 26.21 5.87 -26.15
N LEU A 565 26.67 6.04 -27.39
CA LEU A 565 26.04 6.88 -28.41
C LEU A 565 25.38 5.95 -29.43
N ALA A 566 24.06 5.98 -29.56
CA ALA A 566 23.28 5.08 -30.43
C ALA A 566 22.56 5.86 -31.54
#